data_AF-A0A5E4IXF5-F1
#
_entry.id   AF-A0A5E4IXF5-F1
#
_cell.length_a   1.000
_cell.length_b   1.000
_cell.length_c   1.000
_cell.angle_alpha   90.00
_cell.angle_beta   90.00
_cell.angle_gamma   90.00
#
_symmetry.space_group_name_H-M   'P 1'
#
loop_
_entity.id
_entity.type
_entity.pdbx_description
1 polymer ?
#
loop_
_entity_poly.entity_id
_entity_poly.type
_entity_poly.pdbx_seq_one_letter_code
_entity_poly.pdbx_strand_id
1 'polypeptide(L)'
;MRPKYIIEGLLEAGIDPGILAALPENSGQDYEALGFPSQGVATRLFREGILRPRGKSMMSNSAGKKVLRTIWGRGVHFEVFLDYWLQNKQLYFSRLISFSENRQKIAV
;
A
#
# COMPACT_ATOMS: atom_id res chain seq x y z
N MET A 1 10.11 -13.78 -5.40
CA MET A 1 8.90 -13.21 -4.78
C MET A 1 7.68 -14.00 -5.23
N ARG A 2 6.64 -14.15 -4.40
CA ARG A 2 5.37 -14.78 -4.78
C ARG A 2 4.22 -13.76 -4.58
N PRO A 3 3.78 -13.05 -5.65
CA PRO A 3 2.82 -11.93 -5.56
C PRO A 3 1.53 -12.25 -4.79
N LYS A 4 1.02 -13.47 -4.93
CA LYS A 4 -0.15 -13.98 -4.21
C LYS A 4 -0.08 -13.74 -2.70
N TYR A 5 1.01 -14.12 -2.03
CA TYR A 5 1.10 -14.01 -0.56
C TYR A 5 1.21 -12.56 -0.09
N ILE A 6 1.75 -11.66 -0.93
CA ILE A 6 1.79 -10.23 -0.62
C ILE A 6 0.38 -9.64 -0.71
N ILE A 7 -0.37 -10.00 -1.76
CA ILE A 7 -1.77 -9.60 -1.91
C ILE A 7 -2.61 -10.13 -0.75
N GLU A 8 -2.50 -11.42 -0.44
CA GLU A 8 -3.22 -12.04 0.68
C GLU A 8 -2.86 -11.36 2.00
N GLY A 9 -1.57 -11.08 2.25
CA GLY A 9 -1.14 -10.39 3.45
C GLY A 9 -1.60 -8.93 3.55
N LEU A 10 -1.80 -8.23 2.43
CA LEU A 10 -2.41 -6.90 2.40
C LEU A 10 -3.90 -6.97 2.72
N LEU A 11 -4.61 -7.92 2.09
CA LEU A 11 -6.03 -8.14 2.33
C LEU A 11 -6.27 -8.53 3.80
N GLU A 12 -5.50 -9.46 4.37
CA GLU A 12 -5.59 -9.83 5.80
C GLU A 12 -5.37 -8.63 6.74
N ALA A 13 -4.55 -7.67 6.33
CA ALA A 13 -4.34 -6.42 7.07
C ALA A 13 -5.44 -5.35 6.81
N GLY A 14 -6.49 -5.68 6.05
CA GLY A 14 -7.59 -4.77 5.70
C GLY A 14 -7.20 -3.69 4.69
N ILE A 15 -6.20 -3.96 3.85
CA ILE A 15 -5.63 -3.02 2.88
C ILE A 15 -5.98 -3.49 1.47
N ASP A 16 -6.62 -2.61 0.69
CA ASP A 16 -6.84 -2.87 -0.74
C ASP A 16 -5.49 -2.82 -1.49
N PRO A 17 -5.03 -3.91 -2.12
CA PRO A 17 -3.82 -3.90 -2.94
C PRO A 17 -3.84 -2.87 -4.06
N GLY A 18 -5.04 -2.48 -4.51
CA GLY A 18 -5.26 -1.45 -5.52
C GLY A 18 -4.71 -0.06 -5.16
N ILE A 19 -4.51 0.25 -3.87
CA ILE A 19 -3.91 1.55 -3.48
C ILE A 19 -2.50 1.72 -4.05
N LEU A 20 -1.77 0.60 -4.23
CA LEU A 20 -0.43 0.63 -4.82
C LEU A 20 -0.46 0.97 -6.31
N ALA A 21 -1.54 0.67 -7.04
CA ALA A 21 -1.67 1.01 -8.45
C ALA A 21 -1.64 2.54 -8.69
N ALA A 22 -1.98 3.34 -7.67
CA ALA A 22 -1.92 4.80 -7.73
C ALA A 22 -0.49 5.36 -7.60
N LEU A 23 0.51 4.53 -7.26
CA LEU A 23 1.90 4.98 -7.10
C LEU A 23 2.50 5.32 -8.48
N PRO A 24 2.87 6.59 -8.76
CA PRO A 24 3.40 6.97 -10.05
C PRO A 24 4.80 6.39 -10.27
N GLU A 25 5.14 6.10 -11.53
CA GLU A 25 6.42 5.48 -11.89
C GLU A 25 7.62 6.35 -11.52
N ASN A 26 7.52 7.65 -11.81
CA ASN A 26 8.63 8.60 -11.70
C ASN A 26 8.60 9.45 -10.44
N SER A 27 7.64 9.25 -9.54
CA SER A 27 7.59 9.96 -8.25
C SER A 27 7.62 8.97 -7.08
N GLY A 28 7.38 9.49 -5.88
CA GLY A 28 7.17 8.67 -4.71
C GLY A 28 6.25 9.41 -3.75
N GLN A 29 5.69 8.67 -2.80
CA GLN A 29 4.75 9.18 -1.82
C GLN A 29 5.11 8.63 -0.44
N ASP A 30 4.77 9.35 0.61
CA ASP A 30 4.82 8.78 1.96
C ASP A 30 3.70 7.73 2.14
N TYR A 31 3.76 6.99 3.24
CA TYR A 31 2.83 5.89 3.45
C TYR A 31 1.38 6.33 3.69
N GLU A 32 1.16 7.52 4.26
CA GLU A 32 -0.19 8.04 4.54
C GLU A 32 -0.85 8.48 3.24
N ALA A 33 -0.11 9.17 2.37
CA ALA A 33 -0.57 9.51 1.02
C ALA A 33 -0.92 8.28 0.17
N LEU A 34 -0.20 7.16 0.36
CA LEU A 34 -0.51 5.87 -0.27
C LEU A 34 -1.74 5.17 0.34
N GLY A 35 -2.31 5.67 1.43
CA GLY A 35 -3.46 5.07 2.11
C GLY A 35 -3.10 3.89 3.02
N PHE A 36 -1.83 3.74 3.41
CA PHE A 36 -1.43 2.72 4.38
C PHE A 36 -1.77 3.14 5.81
N PRO A 37 -2.20 2.21 6.67
CA PRO A 37 -2.53 2.51 8.06
C PRO A 37 -1.30 2.80 8.94
N SER A 38 -0.10 2.38 8.51
CA SER A 38 1.14 2.64 9.25
C SER A 38 2.40 2.54 8.38
N GLN A 39 3.49 3.15 8.85
CA GLN A 39 4.81 3.01 8.24
C GLN A 39 5.32 1.55 8.22
N GLY A 40 4.84 0.71 9.14
CA GLY A 40 5.21 -0.71 9.21
C GLY A 40 4.80 -1.47 7.95
N VAL A 41 3.64 -1.14 7.37
CA VAL A 41 3.18 -1.75 6.11
C VAL A 41 4.12 -1.40 4.96
N ALA A 42 4.46 -0.12 4.79
CA ALA A 42 5.39 0.32 3.75
C ALA A 42 6.78 -0.32 3.93
N THR A 43 7.23 -0.50 5.18
CA THR A 43 8.50 -1.17 5.49
C THR A 43 8.47 -2.66 5.14
N ARG A 44 7.35 -3.35 5.37
CA ARG A 44 7.17 -4.74 4.94
C ARG A 44 7.22 -4.84 3.41
N LEU A 45 6.46 -4.00 2.70
CA LEU A 45 6.47 -3.97 1.23
C LEU A 45 7.84 -3.63 0.64
N PHE A 46 8.64 -2.82 1.33
CA PHE A 46 10.04 -2.59 0.97
C PHE A 46 10.87 -3.89 1.07
N ARG A 47 10.75 -4.64 2.17
CA ARG A 47 11.45 -5.92 2.34
C ARG A 47 11.06 -6.96 1.29
N GLU A 48 9.81 -6.91 0.83
CA GLU A 48 9.29 -7.75 -0.26
C GLU A 48 9.69 -7.25 -1.66
N GLY A 49 10.39 -6.12 -1.76
CA GLY A 49 10.84 -5.53 -3.03
C GLY A 49 9.74 -4.82 -3.84
N ILE A 50 8.55 -4.61 -3.26
CA ILE A 50 7.43 -3.89 -3.87
C ILE A 50 7.67 -2.39 -3.84
N LEU A 51 8.15 -1.88 -2.71
CA LEU A 51 8.50 -0.46 -2.57
C LEU A 51 10.02 -0.30 -2.51
N ARG A 52 10.50 0.89 -2.85
CA ARG A 52 11.89 1.33 -2.58
C ARG A 52 11.91 2.73 -1.98
N PRO A 53 12.85 3.04 -1.07
CA PRO A 53 13.03 4.40 -0.61
C PRO A 53 13.58 5.26 -1.75
N ARG A 54 13.01 6.44 -1.96
CA ARG A 54 13.51 7.45 -2.91
C ARG A 54 14.12 8.67 -2.23
N GLY A 55 13.90 8.82 -0.94
CA GLY A 55 14.38 9.94 -0.15
C GLY A 55 13.57 10.13 1.11
N LYS A 56 13.73 11.29 1.73
CA LYS A 56 12.95 11.72 2.88
C LYS A 56 12.42 13.13 2.65
N SER A 57 11.23 13.40 3.15
CA SER A 57 10.62 14.73 3.09
C SER A 57 10.07 15.13 4.46
N MET A 58 10.11 16.42 4.78
CA MET A 58 9.47 16.96 5.97
C MET A 58 7.98 17.16 5.69
N MET A 59 7.13 16.52 6.49
CA MET A 59 5.68 16.61 6.38
C MET A 59 5.04 16.95 7.72
N SER A 60 3.92 17.66 7.72
CA SER A 60 3.14 17.87 8.93
C SER A 60 2.26 16.65 9.19
N ASN A 61 2.30 16.09 10.40
CA ASN A 61 1.34 15.06 10.79
C ASN A 61 -0.02 15.66 11.17
N SER A 62 -0.99 14.83 11.54
CA SER A 62 -2.34 15.24 11.97
C SER A 62 -2.36 16.17 13.19
N ALA A 63 -1.28 16.20 13.98
CA ALA A 63 -1.10 17.11 15.11
C ALA A 63 -0.35 18.41 14.75
N GLY A 64 -0.12 18.67 13.46
CA GLY A 64 0.59 19.86 12.96
C GLY A 64 2.10 19.85 13.19
N LYS A 65 2.68 18.77 13.73
CA LYS A 65 4.11 18.65 13.96
C LYS A 65 4.82 18.24 12.67
N LYS A 66 5.89 18.95 12.32
CA LYS A 66 6.77 18.58 11.21
C LYS A 66 7.56 17.32 11.58
N VAL A 67 7.45 16.28 10.76
CA VAL A 67 8.11 14.98 10.93
C VAL A 67 8.80 14.58 9.62
N LEU A 68 9.97 13.97 9.73
CA LEU A 68 10.70 13.45 8.57
C LEU A 68 10.10 12.10 8.17
N ARG A 69 9.55 12.02 6.95
CA ARG A 69 8.92 10.82 6.40
C ARG A 69 9.73 10.26 5.25
N THR A 70 9.80 8.94 5.13
CA THR A 70 10.36 8.27 3.95
C THR A 70 9.40 8.38 2.78
N ILE A 71 9.93 8.73 1.61
CA ILE A 71 9.21 8.72 0.34
C ILE A 71 9.43 7.38 -0.35
N TRP A 72 8.35 6.68 -0.65
CA TRP A 72 8.33 5.37 -1.26
C TRP A 72 7.99 5.48 -2.75
N GLY A 73 8.79 4.82 -3.59
CA GLY A 73 8.52 4.64 -5.02
C GLY A 73 8.41 3.16 -5.38
N ARG A 74 8.16 2.88 -6.66
CA ARG A 74 8.07 1.52 -7.21
C ARG A 74 9.39 0.78 -7.03
N GLY A 75 9.36 -0.37 -6.37
CA GLY A 75 10.49 -1.28 -6.18
C GLY A 75 10.70 -2.22 -7.36
N VAL A 76 11.72 -3.09 -7.25
CA VAL A 76 12.16 -4.00 -8.32
C VAL A 76 11.11 -5.04 -8.71
N HIS A 77 10.17 -5.36 -7.81
CA HIS A 77 9.12 -6.34 -8.07
C HIS A 77 7.73 -5.72 -8.20
N PHE A 78 7.64 -4.40 -8.27
CA PHE A 78 6.38 -3.68 -8.31
C PHE A 78 5.53 -4.06 -9.52
N GLU A 79 6.10 -4.06 -10.73
CA GLU A 79 5.35 -4.36 -11.96
C GLU A 79 4.82 -5.79 -11.96
N VAL A 80 5.63 -6.76 -11.53
CA VAL A 80 5.21 -8.16 -11.39
C VAL A 80 4.05 -8.32 -10.39
N PHE A 81 4.09 -7.56 -9.30
CA PHE A 81 2.97 -7.50 -8.34
C PHE A 81 1.72 -6.89 -8.97
N LEU A 82 1.88 -5.76 -9.65
CA LEU A 82 0.77 -5.02 -10.25
C LEU A 82 0.07 -5.83 -11.34
N ASP A 83 0.83 -6.44 -12.24
CA ASP A 83 0.31 -7.31 -13.30
C ASP A 83 -0.49 -8.47 -12.71
N TYR A 84 0.06 -9.14 -11.69
CA TYR A 84 -0.63 -10.23 -11.02
C TYR A 84 -1.93 -9.75 -10.35
N TRP A 85 -1.90 -8.59 -9.67
CA TRP A 85 -3.10 -8.02 -9.07
C TRP A 85 -4.18 -7.73 -10.12
N LEU A 86 -3.83 -7.08 -11.23
CA LEU A 86 -4.77 -6.71 -12.29
C LEU A 86 -5.40 -7.95 -12.94
N GLN A 87 -4.60 -8.98 -13.24
CA GLN A 87 -5.08 -10.24 -13.82
C GLN A 87 -6.02 -11.01 -12.88
N ASN A 88 -5.82 -10.89 -11.56
CA ASN A 88 -6.53 -11.68 -10.56
C ASN A 88 -7.53 -10.87 -9.73
N LYS A 89 -7.78 -9.60 -10.08
CA LYS A 89 -8.64 -8.70 -9.28
C LYS A 89 -10.02 -9.30 -8.98
N GLN A 90 -10.61 -10.01 -9.94
CA GLN A 90 -11.91 -10.68 -9.79
C GLN A 90 -11.89 -11.80 -8.74
N LEU A 91 -10.78 -12.52 -8.61
CA LEU A 91 -10.61 -13.58 -7.60
C LEU A 91 -10.73 -13.02 -6.18
N TYR A 92 -10.29 -11.78 -5.97
CA TYR A 92 -10.27 -11.13 -4.65
C TYR A 92 -11.50 -10.25 -4.39
N PHE A 93 -12.44 -10.16 -5.34
CA PHE A 93 -13.57 -9.23 -5.27
C PHE A 93 -14.50 -9.48 -4.08
N SER A 94 -14.80 -10.74 -3.76
CA SER A 94 -15.62 -11.10 -2.59
C SER A 94 -14.97 -10.67 -1.26
N ARG A 95 -13.64 -10.80 -1.17
CA ARG A 95 -12.86 -10.32 -0.02
C ARG A 95 -12.86 -8.79 0.06
N LEU A 96 -12.72 -8.10 -1.08
CA LEU A 96 -12.79 -6.64 -1.16
C LEU A 96 -14.16 -6.09 -0.68
N ILE A 97 -15.27 -6.72 -1.08
CA ILE A 97 -16.61 -6.32 -0.62
C ILE A 97 -16.74 -6.45 0.90
N SER A 98 -16.27 -7.56 1.47
CA SER A 98 -16.31 -7.77 2.92
C SER A 98 -15.54 -6.70 3.72
N PHE A 99 -14.53 -6.05 3.12
CA PHE A 99 -13.81 -4.93 3.74
C PHE A 99 -14.61 -3.62 3.69
N SER A 100 -15.30 -3.34 2.59
CA SER A 100 -16.14 -2.14 2.43
C SER A 100 -17.27 -2.10 3.47
N GLU A 101 -17.92 -3.25 3.69
CA GLU A 101 -19.02 -3.39 4.64
C GLU A 101 -18.55 -3.30 6.12
N ASN A 102 -17.36 -3.82 6.43
CA ASN A 102 -16.81 -3.72 7.79
C ASN A 102 -16.28 -2.32 8.14
N ARG A 103 -15.72 -1.56 7.18
CA ARG A 103 -15.37 -0.15 7.43
C ARG A 103 -16.60 0.72 7.71
N GLN A 104 -17.72 0.46 7.03
CA GLN A 104 -18.97 1.18 7.29
C GLN A 104 -19.54 0.91 8.68
N LYS A 105 -19.39 -0.31 9.22
CA LYS A 105 -19.90 -0.65 10.57
C LYS A 105 -19.14 -0.02 11.73
N ILE A 106 -17.89 0.39 11.54
CA ILE A 106 -17.05 1.00 12.60
C ILE A 106 -17.19 2.53 12.61
N ALA A 107 -17.75 3.12 11.54
CA ALA A 107 -17.94 4.56 11.41
C ALA A 107 -19.29 5.08 11.97
N VAL A 108 -19.92 4.34 12.90
CA VAL A 108 -21.18 4.72 13.57
C VAL A 108 -20.93 4.94 15.06
#